data_AF-A0A257MUY5-F1
#
_entry.id   AF-A0A257MUY5-F1
#
_cell.length_a   1.000
_cell.length_b   1.000
_cell.length_c   1.000
_cell.angle_alpha   90.00
_cell.angle_beta   90.00
_cell.angle_gamma   90.00
#
_symmetry.space_group_name_H-M   'P 1'
#
loop_
_entity.id
_entity.type
_entity.pdbx_description
1 polymer ?
#
loop_
_entity_poly.entity_id
_entity_poly.type
_entity_poly.pdbx_seq_one_letter_code
_entity_poly.pdbx_strand_id
1 'polypeptide(L)' 'MKGNARHPIVEDDVVIYAGATILGRVTIGHGSTIGGNVWLTHSVPPNSHITQAQVRSELPPINIESKSSSFSRSEAHAS' A
#
# COMPACT_ATOMS: atom_id res chain seq x y z
N MET A 1 -6.83 -25.80 19.94
CA MET A 1 -7.29 -25.26 18.64
C MET A 1 -6.07 -24.75 17.88
N LYS A 2 -5.83 -25.17 16.64
CA LYS A 2 -4.73 -24.59 15.83
C LYS A 2 -5.03 -23.10 15.66
N GLY A 3 -4.07 -22.26 16.04
CA GLY A 3 -4.26 -20.81 16.17
C GLY A 3 -4.82 -20.15 14.92
N ASN A 4 -5.55 -19.05 15.12
CA ASN A 4 -6.33 -18.35 14.11
C ASN A 4 -5.60 -18.22 12.76
N ALA A 5 -6.36 -18.51 11.73
CA ALA A 5 -6.24 -18.10 10.34
C ALA A 5 -5.56 -16.73 10.14
N ARG A 6 -4.25 -16.68 9.89
CA ARG A 6 -3.45 -15.42 9.86
C ARG A 6 -2.56 -15.22 8.63
N HIS A 7 -2.39 -16.26 7.81
CA HIS A 7 -1.61 -16.20 6.58
C HIS A 7 -2.51 -15.97 5.37
N PRO A 8 -1.97 -15.41 4.27
CA PRO A 8 -2.69 -15.25 3.02
C PRO A 8 -3.17 -16.59 2.44
N ILE A 9 -4.23 -16.51 1.65
CA ILE A 9 -4.73 -17.58 0.80
C ILE A 9 -4.35 -17.19 -0.63
N VAL A 10 -3.63 -18.08 -1.31
CA VAL A 10 -3.22 -17.92 -2.71
C VAL A 10 -3.98 -18.97 -3.51
N GLU A 11 -4.84 -18.52 -4.41
CA GLU A 11 -5.60 -19.40 -5.30
C GLU A 11 -4.77 -19.85 -6.52
N ASP A 12 -5.39 -20.63 -7.39
CA ASP A 12 -4.73 -21.25 -8.55
C ASP A 12 -4.20 -20.20 -9.55
N ASP A 13 -3.10 -20.54 -10.22
CA ASP A 13 -2.48 -19.72 -11.28
C ASP A 13 -2.10 -18.29 -10.87
N VAL A 14 -1.92 -18.04 -9.57
CA VAL A 14 -1.45 -16.75 -9.06
C VAL A 14 0.07 -16.62 -9.26
N VAL A 15 0.49 -15.49 -9.83
CA VAL A 15 1.90 -15.11 -9.97
C VAL A 15 2.25 -14.02 -8.97
N ILE A 16 3.26 -14.26 -8.13
CA ILE A 16 3.78 -13.27 -7.16
C ILE A 16 5.25 -13.02 -7.46
N TYR A 17 5.57 -11.80 -7.87
CA TYR A 17 6.95 -11.40 -8.13
C TYR A 17 7.74 -11.09 -6.85
N ALA A 18 9.07 -11.12 -6.95
CA ALA A 18 9.98 -10.96 -5.83
C ALA A 18 9.77 -9.65 -5.05
N GLY A 19 9.94 -9.71 -3.74
CA GLY A 19 9.82 -8.56 -2.84
C GLY A 19 8.39 -8.13 -2.52
N ALA A 20 7.36 -8.77 -3.09
CA ALA A 20 5.99 -8.53 -2.67
C ALA A 20 5.77 -8.97 -1.21
N THR A 21 5.07 -8.15 -0.42
CA THR A 21 4.66 -8.48 0.95
C THR A 21 3.15 -8.48 1.04
N ILE A 22 2.59 -9.62 1.45
CA ILE A 22 1.14 -9.81 1.60
C ILE A 22 0.87 -10.12 3.07
N LEU A 23 0.13 -9.24 3.74
CA LEU A 23 -0.03 -9.27 5.19
C LEU A 23 -1.48 -9.56 5.59
N GLY A 24 -1.63 -10.53 6.50
CA GLY A 24 -2.89 -10.86 7.14
C GLY A 24 -3.70 -11.91 6.38
N ARG A 25 -4.96 -12.07 6.78
CA ARG A 25 -5.89 -13.02 6.19
C ARG A 25 -6.51 -12.42 4.92
N VAL A 26 -5.70 -12.41 3.87
CA VAL A 26 -6.00 -11.88 2.54
C VAL A 26 -6.15 -13.02 1.55
N THR A 27 -7.08 -12.92 0.61
CA THR A 27 -7.21 -13.87 -0.51
C THR A 27 -6.74 -13.23 -1.81
N ILE A 28 -5.87 -13.92 -2.54
CA ILE A 28 -5.46 -13.54 -3.90
C ILE A 28 -6.22 -14.43 -4.87
N GLY A 29 -7.16 -13.84 -5.60
CA GLY A 29 -8.03 -14.55 -6.52
C GLY A 29 -7.27 -15.20 -7.67
N HIS A 30 -7.79 -16.32 -8.18
CA HIS A 30 -7.15 -17.13 -9.21
C HIS A 30 -6.71 -16.32 -10.45
N GLY A 31 -5.60 -16.71 -11.08
CA GLY A 31 -5.06 -16.06 -12.27
C GLY A 31 -4.54 -14.63 -12.07
N SER A 32 -4.49 -14.13 -10.82
CA SER A 32 -4.00 -12.77 -10.55
C SER A 32 -2.47 -12.68 -10.57
N THR A 33 -1.97 -11.51 -10.94
CA THR A 33 -0.54 -11.19 -10.91
C THR A 33 -0.25 -10.07 -9.91
N ILE A 34 0.61 -10.34 -8.93
CA ILE A 34 1.12 -9.38 -7.95
C ILE A 34 2.54 -8.98 -8.32
N GLY A 35 2.73 -7.71 -8.67
CA GLY A 35 4.03 -7.12 -9.02
C GLY A 35 5.02 -7.14 -7.87
N GLY A 36 6.31 -7.00 -8.21
CA GLY A 36 7.38 -6.97 -7.21
C GLY A 36 7.29 -5.73 -6.33
N ASN A 37 7.77 -5.82 -5.09
CA ASN A 37 7.75 -4.75 -4.09
C ASN A 37 6.35 -4.15 -3.80
N VAL A 38 5.27 -4.87 -4.13
CA VAL A 38 3.89 -4.51 -3.75
C VAL A 38 3.68 -4.82 -2.26
N TRP A 39 3.00 -3.91 -1.55
CA TRP A 39 2.53 -4.14 -0.19
C TRP A 39 1.01 -4.29 -0.18
N LEU A 40 0.51 -5.47 0.17
CA LEU A 40 -0.91 -5.81 0.06
C LEU A 40 -1.49 -6.22 1.42
N THR A 41 -2.58 -5.56 1.80
CA THR A 41 -3.30 -5.79 3.07
C THR A 41 -4.79 -6.10 2.86
N HIS A 42 -5.24 -6.18 1.61
CA HIS A 42 -6.63 -6.43 1.23
C HIS A 42 -6.70 -7.51 0.13
N SER A 43 -7.84 -8.21 0.07
CA SER A 43 -8.07 -9.26 -0.93
C SER A 43 -8.15 -8.69 -2.34
N VAL A 44 -7.66 -9.49 -3.28
CA VAL A 44 -7.58 -9.15 -4.71
C VAL A 44 -8.55 -10.06 -5.46
N PRO A 45 -9.47 -9.52 -6.28
CA PRO A 45 -10.36 -10.33 -7.11
C PRO A 45 -9.59 -11.19 -8.13
N PRO A 46 -10.16 -12.29 -8.62
CA PRO A 46 -9.54 -13.08 -9.68
C PRO A 46 -9.18 -12.28 -10.93
N ASN A 47 -8.15 -12.75 -11.66
CA ASN A 47 -7.62 -12.18 -12.89
C ASN A 47 -7.18 -10.69 -12.76
N SER A 48 -6.75 -10.28 -11.56
CA SER A 48 -6.28 -8.91 -11.34
C SER A 48 -4.80 -8.74 -11.66
N HIS A 49 -4.41 -7.53 -12.05
CA HIS A 49 -3.01 -7.12 -12.18
C HIS A 49 -2.72 -5.98 -11.20
N ILE A 50 -1.94 -6.27 -10.17
CA ILE A 50 -1.58 -5.29 -9.13
C ILE A 50 -0.10 -4.93 -9.27
N THR A 51 0.17 -3.66 -9.56
CA THR A 51 1.53 -3.12 -9.70
C THR A 51 1.81 -2.03 -8.67
N GLN A 52 3.09 -1.76 -8.41
CA GLN A 52 3.49 -0.70 -7.48
C GLN A 52 2.94 0.69 -7.88
N ALA A 53 2.78 0.96 -9.18
CA ALA A 53 2.22 2.21 -9.67
C ALA A 53 0.75 2.38 -9.28
N GLN A 54 -0.05 1.31 -9.40
CA GLN A 54 -1.47 1.32 -9.01
C GLN A 54 -1.66 1.58 -7.52
N VAL A 55 -0.82 0.95 -6.67
CA VAL A 55 -0.86 1.17 -5.22
C VAL A 55 -0.60 2.64 -4.85
N ARG A 56 0.19 3.36 -5.65
CA ARG A 56 0.42 4.81 -5.43
C ARG A 56 -0.75 5.67 -5.91
N SER A 57 -1.41 5.29 -7.00
CA SER A 57 -2.48 6.09 -7.61
C SER A 57 -3.80 6.09 -6.83
N GLU A 58 -4.00 5.15 -5.91
CA GLU A 58 -5.18 5.12 -5.03
C GLU A 58 -5.12 6.17 -3.91
N LEU A 59 -3.98 6.85 -3.71
CA LEU A 59 -3.89 7.98 -2.80
C LEU A 59 -4.42 9.24 -3.50
N PRO A 60 -5.35 9.99 -2.89
CA PRO A 60 -5.74 11.30 -3.40
C PRO A 60 -4.51 12.23 -3.43
N PRO A 61 -4.43 13.16 -4.41
CA PRO A 61 -3.31 14.09 -4.48
C PRO A 61 -3.18 14.88 -3.18
N ILE A 62 -2.00 14.83 -2.58
CA ILE A 62 -1.67 15.63 -1.39
C ILE A 62 -1.61 17.09 -1.83
N ASN A 63 -2.55 17.93 -1.38
CA ASN A 63 -2.46 19.38 -1.60
C ASN A 63 -1.46 20.00 -0.61
N ILE A 64 -0.28 20.40 -1.08
CA ILE A 64 0.87 20.83 -0.25
C ILE A 64 0.74 22.31 0.21
N GLU A 65 -0.29 23.06 -0.22
CA GLU A 65 -0.41 24.50 0.03
C GLU A 65 -0.76 24.92 1.48
N SER A 66 -1.05 24.00 2.42
CA SER A 66 -1.54 24.37 3.76
C SER A 66 -0.47 24.60 4.84
N LYS A 67 0.83 24.58 4.51
CA LYS A 67 1.92 24.61 5.51
C LYS A 67 2.92 25.77 5.42
N SER A 68 2.58 26.89 4.81
CA SER A 68 3.48 28.07 4.74
C SER A 68 3.11 29.27 5.62
N SER A 69 2.00 29.25 6.38
CA SER A 69 1.52 30.45 7.09
C SER A 69 1.85 30.58 8.58
N SER A 70 2.74 29.75 9.15
CA SER A 70 3.17 29.89 10.55
C SER A 70 4.68 29.84 10.75
N PHE A 71 5.38 30.81 10.16
CA PHE A 71 6.68 31.24 10.68
C PHE A 71 6.73 32.77 10.68
N SER A 72 5.89 33.37 11.53
CA SER A 72 6.01 34.79 11.88
C SER A 72 7.29 34.97 12.69
N ARG A 73 8.32 35.57 12.09
CA ARG A 73 9.47 36.12 12.81
C ARG A 73 8.97 37.18 13.80
N SER A 74 9.04 36.88 15.09
CA SER A 74 8.98 37.87 16.15
C SER A 74 10.27 37.82 16.98
N GLU A 75 10.93 38.98 17.02
CA GLU A 75 11.93 39.47 17.98
C GLU A 75 13.41 39.09 17.78
N ALA A 76 14.25 40.10 17.51
CA ALA A 76 15.03 40.74 18.58
C ALA A 76 15.66 42.07 18.10
N HIS A 77 15.52 43.09 18.95
CA HIS A 77 16.10 44.43 18.93
C HIS A 77 17.59 44.44 19.35
N ALA A 78 18.22 45.61 19.17
CA ALA A 78 19.49 46.14 19.74
C ALA A 78 20.76 45.88 18.90
N SER A 79 21.60 46.86 18.54
CA SER A 79 21.76 48.29 18.88
C SER A 79 22.39 49.03 17.70
#